data_AF-A0AAV9X8F5-F1
#
_entry.id   AF-A0AAV9X8F5-F1
#
_cell.length_a   1.000
_cell.length_b   1.000
_cell.length_c   1.000
_cell.angle_alpha   90.00
_cell.angle_beta   90.00
_cell.angle_gamma   90.00
#
_symmetry.space_group_name_H-M   'P 1'
#
loop_
_entity.id
_entity.type
_entity.pdbx_description
1 polymer ?
#
loop_
_entity_poly.entity_id
_entity_poly.type
_entity_poly.pdbx_seq_one_letter_code
_entity_poly.pdbx_strand_id
1 'polypeptide(L)'
;MPLETGRDLIMAAIKESFGGDAPHRRSRFLDRYKRIVSPEDRQFLNDMDRKISGPVRTASLIGLSVGLFLAFRQRRGVMRAYRALRQEHRATTITFSNGAVQTLADVSMAPKPSRLGGLFTYTLLGFGGWLTGSTVGMWRARGVKERIMAEHPEVYKRIRKAERRSIVEDCRKLADTLERLNAQQEEAEGGEGEQGAADNGDGVWPPPERPFSV
;
A
#
# COMPACT_ATOMS: atom_id res chain seq x y z
N MET A 1 32.16 -12.62 3.75
CA MET A 1 32.02 -11.71 2.60
C MET A 1 32.15 -10.30 3.15
N PRO A 2 33.24 -9.58 2.86
CA PRO A 2 33.36 -8.19 3.27
C PRO A 2 32.26 -7.37 2.58
N LEU A 3 31.53 -6.56 3.34
CA LEU A 3 30.50 -5.66 2.82
C LEU A 3 31.23 -4.46 2.20
N GLU A 4 31.63 -4.56 0.94
CA GLU A 4 32.49 -3.58 0.24
C GLU A 4 31.86 -2.18 0.05
N THR A 5 30.58 -1.99 0.38
CA THR A 5 29.90 -0.69 0.23
C THR A 5 29.17 -0.31 1.52
N GLY A 6 29.33 0.94 1.98
CA GLY A 6 28.62 1.45 3.18
C GLY A 6 27.09 1.33 3.09
N ARG A 7 26.51 1.26 1.89
CA ARG A 7 25.10 0.95 1.66
C ARG A 7 24.73 -0.46 2.15
N ASP A 8 25.58 -1.44 1.91
CA ASP A 8 25.30 -2.84 2.21
C ASP A 8 25.40 -3.10 3.72
N LEU A 9 26.29 -2.37 4.40
CA LEU A 9 26.34 -2.31 5.86
C LEU A 9 25.05 -1.70 6.46
N ILE A 10 24.57 -0.59 5.90
CA ILE A 10 23.29 0.01 6.33
C ILE A 10 22.12 -0.96 6.13
N MET A 11 22.07 -1.64 4.98
CA MET A 11 21.02 -2.61 4.68
C MET A 11 21.12 -3.86 5.57
N ALA A 12 22.34 -4.30 5.90
CA ALA A 12 22.59 -5.37 6.86
C ALA A 12 22.11 -4.97 8.27
N ALA A 13 22.47 -3.78 8.75
CA ALA A 13 22.02 -3.26 10.03
C ALA A 13 20.48 -3.13 10.12
N ILE A 14 19.84 -2.64 9.06
CA ILE A 14 18.37 -2.57 8.97
C ILE A 14 17.76 -3.98 9.00
N LYS A 15 18.34 -4.93 8.25
CA LYS A 15 17.87 -6.32 8.19
C LYS A 15 18.00 -7.02 9.55
N GLU A 16 19.08 -6.78 10.27
CA GLU A 16 19.31 -7.38 11.59
C GLU A 16 18.41 -6.75 12.67
N SER A 17 18.43 -5.42 12.78
CA SER A 17 17.67 -4.68 13.80
C SER A 17 16.14 -4.79 13.63
N PHE A 18 15.63 -4.81 12.40
CA PHE A 18 14.20 -4.83 12.12
C PHE A 18 13.68 -6.13 11.51
N GLY A 19 14.54 -7.07 11.14
CA GLY A 19 14.19 -8.25 10.37
C GLY A 19 14.12 -7.95 8.87
N GLY A 20 14.62 -8.89 8.06
CA GLY A 20 14.56 -8.79 6.59
C GLY A 20 13.15 -8.83 6.01
N ASP A 21 12.21 -9.45 6.74
CA ASP A 21 10.84 -9.58 6.29
C ASP A 21 9.98 -8.42 6.81
N ALA A 22 9.42 -7.67 5.86
CA ALA A 22 8.45 -6.59 6.08
C ALA A 22 7.33 -6.90 7.14
N PRO A 23 6.75 -8.12 7.23
CA PRO A 23 5.72 -8.41 8.23
C PRO A 23 6.16 -8.24 9.69
N HIS A 24 7.44 -8.47 10.01
CA HIS A 24 7.92 -8.45 11.40
C HIS A 24 8.33 -7.06 11.89
N ARG A 25 8.57 -6.11 10.98
CA ARG A 25 8.95 -4.74 11.35
C ARG A 25 7.85 -4.03 12.14
N ARG A 26 6.60 -4.21 11.72
CA ARG A 26 5.44 -3.60 12.37
C ARG A 26 5.19 -4.17 13.76
N SER A 27 5.29 -5.48 13.94
CA SER A 27 5.06 -6.10 15.25
C SER A 27 6.08 -5.64 16.28
N ARG A 28 7.39 -5.64 15.94
CA ARG A 28 8.44 -5.19 16.87
C ARG A 28 8.29 -3.71 17.28
N PHE A 29 7.90 -2.85 16.35
CA PHE A 29 7.57 -1.45 16.65
C PHE A 29 6.38 -1.36 17.60
N LEU A 30 5.30 -2.08 17.28
CA LEU A 30 4.10 -2.11 18.13
C LEU A 30 4.41 -2.61 19.53
N ASP A 31 5.31 -3.59 19.67
CA ASP A 31 5.69 -4.14 20.97
C ASP A 31 6.49 -3.13 21.81
N ARG A 32 7.40 -2.37 21.19
CA ARG A 32 8.10 -1.25 21.87
C ARG A 32 7.15 -0.14 22.24
N TYR A 33 6.35 0.29 21.27
CA TYR A 33 5.34 1.32 21.46
C TYR A 33 4.37 0.97 22.60
N LYS A 34 3.89 -0.28 22.66
CA LYS A 34 3.03 -0.77 23.75
C LYS A 34 3.70 -0.76 25.12
N ARG A 35 5.03 -0.93 25.21
CA ARG A 35 5.77 -0.85 26.48
C ARG A 35 5.88 0.59 27.00
N ILE A 36 5.96 1.57 26.10
CA ILE A 36 6.14 2.99 26.45
C ILE A 36 4.79 3.65 26.79
N VAL A 37 3.68 3.15 26.23
CA VAL A 37 2.34 3.75 26.39
C VAL A 37 1.63 3.25 27.65
N SER A 38 1.04 4.20 28.40
CA SER A 38 0.22 3.92 29.59
C SER A 38 -0.95 2.96 29.26
N PRO A 39 -1.36 2.05 30.16
CA PRO A 39 -2.53 1.19 29.96
C PRO A 39 -3.81 1.96 29.63
N GLU A 40 -4.01 3.15 30.21
CA GLU A 40 -5.15 4.04 29.94
C GLU A 40 -5.12 4.58 28.50
N ASP A 41 -3.96 5.08 28.07
CA ASP A 41 -3.75 5.59 26.70
C ASP A 41 -3.94 4.48 25.65
N ARG A 42 -3.65 3.21 26.00
CA ARG A 42 -3.91 2.05 25.13
C ARG A 42 -5.40 1.80 24.93
N GLN A 43 -6.22 1.91 25.98
CA GLN A 43 -7.66 1.78 25.87
C GLN A 43 -8.24 2.90 24.99
N PHE A 44 -7.78 4.13 25.21
CA PHE A 44 -8.15 5.28 24.39
C PHE A 44 -7.82 5.08 22.90
N LEU A 45 -6.63 4.56 22.58
CA LEU A 45 -6.24 4.26 21.20
C LEU A 45 -7.16 3.21 20.56
N ASN A 46 -7.50 2.15 21.30
CA ASN A 46 -8.42 1.12 20.81
C ASN A 46 -9.83 1.69 20.55
N ASP A 47 -10.32 2.55 21.44
CA ASP A 47 -11.62 3.18 21.30
C ASP A 47 -11.63 4.20 20.15
N MET A 48 -10.55 4.96 19.99
CA MET A 48 -10.35 5.86 18.86
C MET A 48 -10.33 5.07 17.54
N ASP A 49 -9.59 3.96 17.46
CA ASP A 49 -9.55 3.10 16.27
C ASP A 49 -10.92 2.52 15.94
N ARG A 50 -11.71 2.12 16.94
CA ARG A 50 -13.10 1.69 16.74
C ARG A 50 -13.97 2.82 16.18
N LYS A 51 -13.87 4.02 16.74
CA LYS A 51 -14.63 5.20 16.29
C LYS A 51 -14.23 5.66 14.88
N ILE A 52 -12.96 5.56 14.51
CA ILE A 52 -12.43 5.92 13.18
C ILE A 52 -12.78 4.85 12.14
N SER A 53 -12.69 3.56 12.50
CA SER A 53 -12.94 2.45 11.57
C SER A 53 -14.41 2.23 11.25
N GLY A 54 -15.32 2.58 12.16
CA GLY A 54 -16.77 2.47 11.95
C GLY A 54 -17.24 3.16 10.65
N PRO A 55 -17.03 4.47 10.49
CA PRO A 55 -17.40 5.23 9.30
C PRO A 55 -16.82 4.67 7.99
N VAL A 56 -15.56 4.21 8.02
CA VAL A 56 -14.91 3.62 6.85
C VAL A 56 -15.62 2.33 6.45
N ARG A 57 -15.87 1.42 7.39
CA ARG A 57 -16.56 0.15 7.11
C ARG A 57 -17.96 0.38 6.54
N THR A 58 -18.72 1.30 7.13
CA THR A 58 -20.06 1.62 6.65
C THR A 58 -20.04 2.24 5.25
N ALA A 59 -19.11 3.17 5.00
CA ALA A 59 -19.02 3.85 3.72
C ALA A 59 -18.50 2.92 2.61
N SER A 60 -17.55 2.03 2.90
CA SER A 60 -17.08 1.00 1.97
C SER A 60 -18.20 0.04 1.60
N LEU A 61 -19.04 -0.37 2.55
CA LEU A 61 -20.17 -1.27 2.30
C LEU A 61 -21.26 -0.59 1.47
N ILE A 62 -21.57 0.67 1.78
CA ILE A 62 -22.49 1.50 0.99
C ILE A 62 -21.94 1.69 -0.43
N GLY A 63 -20.67 2.06 -0.56
CA GLY A 63 -20.00 2.25 -1.85
C GLY A 63 -20.02 0.99 -2.72
N LEU A 64 -19.73 -0.17 -2.15
CA LEU A 64 -19.83 -1.46 -2.83
C LEU A 64 -21.27 -1.74 -3.29
N SER A 65 -22.26 -1.51 -2.43
CA SER A 65 -23.67 -1.73 -2.76
C SER A 65 -24.15 -0.83 -3.90
N VAL A 66 -23.75 0.45 -3.89
CA VAL A 66 -24.05 1.42 -4.94
C VAL A 66 -23.36 1.03 -6.25
N GLY A 67 -22.09 0.62 -6.20
CA GLY A 67 -21.34 0.13 -7.35
C GLY A 67 -21.98 -1.09 -8.00
N LEU A 68 -22.40 -2.06 -7.19
CA LEU A 68 -23.10 -3.26 -7.67
C LEU A 68 -24.48 -2.92 -8.25
N PHE A 69 -25.21 -1.99 -7.63
CA PHE A 69 -26.49 -1.50 -8.14
C PHE A 69 -26.35 -0.82 -9.50
N LEU A 70 -25.32 0.03 -9.68
CA LEU A 70 -25.02 0.66 -10.97
C LEU A 70 -24.68 -0.38 -12.04
N ALA A 71 -23.85 -1.37 -11.70
CA ALA A 71 -23.51 -2.46 -12.62
C ALA A 71 -24.75 -3.24 -13.07
N PHE A 72 -25.63 -3.55 -12.13
CA PHE A 72 -26.90 -4.21 -12.39
C PHE A 72 -27.82 -3.36 -13.29
N ARG A 73 -27.94 -2.06 -13.00
CA ARG A 73 -28.73 -1.12 -13.80
C ARG A 73 -28.21 -1.03 -15.23
N GLN A 74 -26.90 -0.88 -15.39
CA GLN A 74 -26.25 -0.80 -16.70
C GLN A 74 -26.51 -2.06 -17.52
N ARG A 75 -26.35 -3.23 -16.90
CA ARG A 75 -26.59 -4.51 -17.56
C ARG A 75 -28.06 -4.70 -17.97
N ARG A 76 -29.00 -4.26 -17.14
CA ARG A 76 -30.43 -4.24 -17.49
C ARG A 76 -30.71 -3.34 -18.69
N GLY A 77 -30.09 -2.17 -18.76
CA GLY A 77 -30.20 -1.24 -19.90
C GLY A 77 -29.72 -1.86 -21.21
N VAL A 78 -28.51 -2.43 -21.20
CA VAL A 78 -27.93 -3.10 -22.38
C VAL A 78 -28.79 -4.28 -22.82
N MET A 79 -29.29 -5.09 -21.88
CA MET A 79 -30.17 -6.23 -22.21
C MET A 79 -31.52 -5.79 -22.79
N ARG A 80 -32.08 -4.66 -22.33
CA ARG A 80 -33.31 -4.10 -22.89
C ARG A 80 -33.10 -3.61 -24.32
N ALA A 81 -32.02 -2.87 -24.58
CA ALA A 81 -31.66 -2.42 -25.91
C ALA A 81 -31.45 -3.59 -26.88
N TYR A 82 -30.71 -4.62 -26.45
CA TYR A 82 -30.51 -5.84 -27.25
C TYR A 82 -31.83 -6.56 -27.57
N ARG A 83 -32.76 -6.64 -26.61
CA ARG A 83 -34.09 -7.25 -26.85
C ARG A 83 -34.93 -6.44 -27.82
N ALA A 84 -34.91 -5.11 -27.72
CA ALA A 84 -35.65 -4.23 -28.62
C ALA A 84 -35.15 -4.39 -30.06
N LEU A 85 -33.83 -4.30 -30.28
CA LEU A 85 -33.22 -4.52 -31.60
C LEU A 85 -33.54 -5.91 -32.16
N ARG A 86 -33.52 -6.95 -31.32
CA ARG A 86 -33.85 -8.31 -31.73
C ARG A 86 -35.32 -8.50 -32.09
N GLN A 87 -36.24 -7.71 -31.50
CA GLN A 87 -37.66 -7.76 -31.85
C GLN A 87 -37.93 -7.00 -33.15
N GLU A 88 -37.26 -5.87 -33.37
CA GLU A 88 -37.41 -5.02 -34.55
C GLU A 88 -36.88 -5.68 -35.83
N HIS A 89 -35.79 -6.46 -35.74
CA HIS A 89 -35.18 -7.11 -36.90
C HIS A 89 -35.70 -8.53 -37.22
N ARG A 90 -36.69 -9.04 -36.48
CA ARG A 90 -37.07 -10.47 -36.57
C ARG A 90 -38.01 -10.84 -37.71
N ALA A 91 -38.59 -9.89 -38.46
CA ALA A 91 -39.51 -10.21 -39.55
C ALA A 91 -39.72 -9.03 -40.51
N THR A 92 -38.86 -8.89 -41.51
CA THR A 92 -39.16 -8.06 -42.69
C THR A 92 -39.19 -8.94 -43.93
N THR A 93 -40.35 -9.56 -44.18
CA THR A 93 -40.63 -10.24 -45.44
C THR A 93 -41.03 -9.18 -46.46
N ILE A 94 -40.17 -8.89 -47.42
CA ILE A 94 -40.52 -7.99 -48.54
C ILE A 94 -40.97 -8.87 -49.71
N THR A 95 -42.21 -8.64 -50.16
CA THR A 95 -42.75 -9.24 -51.38
C THR A 95 -42.43 -8.31 -52.55
N PHE A 96 -41.61 -8.80 -53.50
CA PHE A 96 -41.34 -8.03 -54.71
C PHE A 96 -42.56 -8.03 -55.63
N SER A 97 -42.69 -6.99 -56.47
CA SER A 97 -43.78 -6.85 -57.48
C SER A 97 -43.92 -8.05 -58.42
N ASN A 98 -42.90 -8.91 -58.47
CA ASN A 98 -42.80 -10.07 -59.34
C ASN A 98 -43.26 -11.37 -58.64
N GLY A 99 -43.86 -11.29 -57.45
CA GLY A 99 -44.34 -12.44 -56.67
C GLY A 99 -43.23 -13.24 -55.96
N ALA A 100 -41.96 -12.91 -56.20
CA ALA A 100 -40.84 -13.50 -55.48
C ALA A 100 -40.82 -13.00 -54.02
N VAL A 101 -40.89 -13.94 -53.08
CA VAL A 101 -40.71 -13.67 -51.66
C VAL A 101 -39.26 -13.96 -51.31
N GLN A 102 -38.46 -12.93 -51.02
CA GLN A 102 -37.13 -13.13 -50.42
C GLN A 102 -37.15 -12.64 -48.99
N THR A 103 -36.86 -13.55 -48.06
CA THR A 103 -36.49 -13.19 -46.70
C THR A 103 -35.09 -12.62 -46.72
N LEU A 104 -34.95 -11.30 -46.51
CA LEU A 104 -33.66 -10.69 -46.24
C LEU A 104 -33.04 -11.39 -45.03
N ALA A 105 -31.78 -11.81 -45.16
CA ALA A 105 -31.06 -12.48 -44.11
C ALA A 105 -31.00 -11.58 -42.85
N ASP A 106 -31.40 -12.19 -41.73
CA ASP A 106 -31.45 -11.63 -40.39
C ASP A 106 -30.24 -10.74 -40.07
N VAL A 107 -30.48 -9.44 -39.87
CA VAL A 107 -29.46 -8.44 -39.52
C VAL A 107 -29.02 -8.59 -38.05
N SER A 108 -28.89 -9.83 -37.57
CA SER A 108 -28.58 -10.17 -36.17
C SER A 108 -27.15 -9.84 -35.72
N MET A 109 -26.42 -9.00 -36.47
CA MET A 109 -25.08 -8.49 -36.11
C MET A 109 -25.06 -7.58 -34.86
N ALA A 110 -26.14 -7.48 -34.08
CA ALA A 110 -26.09 -6.86 -32.77
C ALA A 110 -25.18 -7.70 -31.85
N PRO A 111 -24.03 -7.18 -31.38
CA PRO A 111 -23.10 -7.95 -30.57
C PRO A 111 -23.82 -8.41 -29.29
N LYS A 112 -23.95 -9.73 -29.15
CA LYS A 112 -24.60 -10.33 -28.00
C LYS A 112 -23.87 -9.87 -26.73
N PRO A 113 -24.58 -9.42 -25.69
CA PRO A 113 -23.94 -9.00 -24.44
C PRO A 113 -23.05 -10.12 -23.89
N SER A 114 -21.74 -9.86 -23.86
CA SER A 114 -20.73 -10.85 -23.49
C SER A 114 -20.73 -11.11 -21.99
N ARG A 115 -20.47 -12.37 -21.61
CA ARG A 115 -20.31 -12.76 -20.20
C ARG A 115 -19.08 -12.09 -19.57
N LEU A 116 -18.00 -11.95 -20.34
CA LEU A 116 -16.75 -11.28 -19.92
C LEU A 116 -16.98 -9.79 -19.65
N GLY A 117 -17.62 -9.08 -20.58
CA GLY A 117 -17.96 -7.65 -20.38
C GLY A 117 -18.85 -7.45 -19.14
N GLY A 118 -19.74 -8.40 -18.88
CA GLY A 118 -20.54 -8.44 -17.66
C GLY A 118 -19.71 -8.60 -16.38
N LEU A 119 -18.69 -9.47 -16.38
CA LEU A 119 -17.78 -9.63 -15.25
C LEU A 119 -16.98 -8.35 -15.01
N PHE A 120 -16.39 -7.77 -16.06
CA PHE A 120 -15.67 -6.49 -15.98
C PHE A 120 -16.54 -5.36 -15.45
N THR A 121 -17.81 -5.32 -15.84
CA THR A 121 -18.75 -4.30 -15.35
C THR A 121 -18.95 -4.42 -13.84
N TYR A 122 -19.15 -5.63 -13.32
CA TYR A 122 -19.33 -5.84 -11.88
C TYR A 122 -18.04 -5.63 -11.09
N THR A 123 -16.89 -6.06 -11.61
CA THR A 123 -15.61 -5.86 -10.92
C THR A 123 -15.21 -4.39 -10.90
N LEU A 124 -15.30 -3.68 -12.03
CA LEU A 124 -14.87 -2.29 -12.12
C LEU A 124 -15.80 -1.35 -11.36
N LEU A 125 -17.12 -1.52 -11.49
CA LEU A 125 -18.07 -0.68 -10.73
C LEU A 125 -18.18 -1.10 -9.26
N GLY A 126 -18.06 -2.40 -8.96
CA GLY A 126 -18.03 -2.89 -7.58
C GLY A 126 -16.78 -2.41 -6.85
N PHE A 127 -15.59 -2.65 -7.42
CA PHE A 127 -14.33 -2.22 -6.85
C PHE A 127 -14.19 -0.69 -6.85
N GLY A 128 -14.61 -0.03 -7.93
CA GLY A 128 -14.66 1.44 -8.01
C GLY A 128 -15.58 2.01 -6.93
N GLY A 129 -16.78 1.46 -6.76
CA GLY A 129 -17.71 1.86 -5.72
C GLY A 129 -17.17 1.62 -4.32
N TRP A 130 -16.51 0.49 -4.07
CA TRP A 130 -15.86 0.21 -2.79
C TRP A 130 -14.70 1.18 -2.51
N LEU A 131 -13.87 1.47 -3.52
CA LEU A 131 -12.76 2.41 -3.40
C LEU A 131 -13.27 3.82 -3.10
N THR A 132 -14.25 4.31 -3.86
CA THR A 132 -14.89 5.62 -3.63
C THR A 132 -15.60 5.68 -2.27
N GLY A 133 -16.28 4.60 -1.86
CA GLY A 133 -16.88 4.51 -0.53
C GLY A 133 -15.82 4.59 0.58
N SER A 134 -14.69 3.93 0.38
CA SER A 134 -13.58 3.93 1.33
C SER A 134 -12.91 5.31 1.46
N THR A 135 -12.75 6.04 0.36
CA THR A 135 -12.21 7.42 0.42
C THR A 135 -13.17 8.34 1.14
N VAL A 136 -14.47 8.31 0.82
CA VAL A 136 -15.50 9.10 1.54
C VAL A 136 -15.53 8.75 3.04
N GLY A 137 -15.42 7.46 3.37
CA GLY A 137 -15.29 6.99 4.75
C GLY A 137 -14.06 7.56 5.45
N MET A 138 -12.92 7.63 4.75
CA MET A 138 -11.67 8.20 5.27
C MET A 138 -11.76 9.70 5.54
N TRP A 139 -12.43 10.45 4.66
CA TRP A 139 -12.73 11.87 4.89
C TRP A 139 -13.58 12.07 6.15
N ARG A 140 -14.62 11.24 6.33
CA ARG A 140 -15.45 11.30 7.55
C ARG A 140 -14.66 10.91 8.80
N ALA A 141 -13.81 9.88 8.69
CA ALA A 141 -12.94 9.42 9.75
C ALA A 141 -11.93 10.50 10.18
N ARG A 142 -11.42 11.31 9.23
CA ARG A 142 -10.59 12.48 9.53
C ARG A 142 -11.32 13.49 10.42
N GLY A 143 -12.55 13.86 10.08
CA GLY A 143 -13.36 14.77 10.90
C GLY A 143 -13.66 14.20 12.30
N VAL A 144 -13.89 12.89 12.42
CA VAL A 144 -14.02 12.22 13.72
C VAL A 144 -12.72 12.29 14.52
N LYS A 145 -11.58 12.07 13.88
CA LYS A 145 -10.26 12.17 14.51
C LYS A 145 -9.98 13.58 15.02
N GLU A 146 -10.28 14.61 14.22
CA GLU A 146 -10.12 16.01 14.60
C GLU A 146 -10.97 16.36 15.84
N ARG A 147 -12.20 15.86 15.91
CA ARG A 147 -13.06 16.01 17.10
C ARG A 147 -12.48 15.32 18.34
N ILE A 148 -12.03 14.07 18.20
CA ILE A 148 -11.43 13.32 19.32
C ILE A 148 -10.15 14.00 19.81
N MET A 149 -9.33 14.56 18.90
CA MET A 149 -8.13 15.33 19.27
C MET A 149 -8.48 16.60 20.03
N ALA A 150 -9.56 17.29 19.65
CA ALA A 150 -10.04 18.49 20.35
C ALA A 150 -10.61 18.17 21.74
N GLU A 151 -11.26 17.02 21.90
CA GLU A 151 -11.87 16.57 23.16
C GLU A 151 -10.83 16.12 24.19
N HIS A 152 -9.75 15.45 23.76
CA HIS A 152 -8.70 14.92 24.63
C HIS A 152 -7.28 15.35 24.22
N PRO A 153 -6.95 16.65 24.31
CA PRO A 153 -5.67 17.18 23.83
C PRO A 153 -4.47 16.64 24.65
N GLU A 154 -4.63 16.43 25.96
CA GLU A 154 -3.56 15.97 26.84
C GLU A 154 -3.19 14.49 26.60
N VAL A 155 -4.20 13.63 26.39
CA VAL A 155 -3.99 12.23 26.01
C VAL A 155 -3.22 12.15 24.69
N TYR A 156 -3.61 12.98 23.72
CA TYR A 156 -2.95 13.03 22.43
C TYR A 156 -1.48 13.49 22.51
N LYS A 157 -1.18 14.48 23.35
CA LYS A 157 0.20 14.93 23.60
C LYS A 157 1.06 13.80 24.18
N ARG A 158 0.55 13.02 25.13
CA ARG A 158 1.26 11.87 25.72
C ARG A 158 1.55 10.79 24.67
N ILE A 159 0.56 10.46 23.86
CA ILE A 159 0.68 9.49 22.76
C ILE A 159 1.75 9.93 21.74
N ARG A 160 1.72 11.19 21.30
CA ARG A 160 2.74 11.79 20.40
C ARG A 160 4.14 11.74 21.02
N LYS A 161 4.26 11.98 22.32
CA LYS A 161 5.53 11.91 23.04
C LYS A 161 6.07 10.47 23.08
N ALA A 162 5.20 9.49 23.33
CA ALA A 162 5.56 8.07 23.31
C ALA A 162 5.99 7.62 21.90
N GLU A 163 5.29 8.07 20.86
CA GLU A 163 5.64 7.80 19.46
C GLU A 163 7.03 8.34 19.11
N ARG A 164 7.31 9.61 19.45
CA ARG A 164 8.65 10.21 19.24
C ARG A 164 9.74 9.44 19.97
N ARG A 165 9.49 9.03 21.22
CA ARG A 165 10.43 8.20 21.99
C ARG A 165 10.70 6.86 21.32
N SER A 166 9.66 6.21 20.80
CA SER A 166 9.81 4.95 20.07
C SER A 166 10.68 5.11 18.82
N ILE A 167 10.53 6.20 18.07
CA ILE A 167 11.36 6.46 16.87
C ILE A 167 12.81 6.68 17.28
N VAL A 168 13.05 7.43 18.36
CA VAL A 168 14.41 7.65 18.88
C VAL A 168 15.05 6.33 19.33
N GLU A 169 14.32 5.45 20.01
CA GLU A 169 14.81 4.12 20.38
C GLU A 169 15.15 3.27 19.14
N ASP A 170 14.39 3.38 18.07
CA ASP A 170 14.64 2.68 16.81
C ASP A 170 15.92 3.18 16.13
N CYS A 171 16.13 4.51 16.10
CA CYS A 171 17.36 5.10 15.59
C CYS A 171 18.58 4.72 16.43
N ARG A 172 18.45 4.66 17.76
CA ARG A 172 19.54 4.22 18.65
C ARG A 172 19.94 2.78 18.38
N LYS A 173 18.97 1.87 18.28
CA LYS A 173 19.23 0.47 17.95
C LYS A 173 19.92 0.29 16.61
N LEU A 174 19.53 1.09 15.62
CA LEU A 174 20.22 1.13 14.34
C LEU A 174 21.68 1.57 14.49
N ALA A 175 21.93 2.65 15.22
CA ALA A 175 23.28 3.14 15.48
C ALA A 175 24.13 2.07 16.19
N ASP A 176 23.62 1.48 17.27
CA ASP A 176 24.31 0.42 18.01
C ASP A 176 24.64 -0.81 17.13
N THR A 177 23.74 -1.14 16.19
CA THR A 177 23.95 -2.26 15.25
C THR A 177 25.01 -1.89 14.21
N LEU A 178 25.00 -0.66 13.71
CA LEU A 178 25.99 -0.16 12.76
C LEU A 178 27.39 -0.10 13.37
N GLU A 179 27.50 0.40 14.61
CA GLU A 179 28.78 0.45 15.34
C GLU A 179 29.36 -0.95 15.52
N ARG A 180 28.54 -1.95 15.86
CA ARG A 180 28.97 -3.35 15.97
C ARG A 180 29.42 -3.94 14.64
N LEU A 181 28.69 -3.67 13.55
CA LEU A 181 29.07 -4.18 12.23
C LEU A 181 30.35 -3.53 11.72
N ASN A 182 30.55 -2.23 11.97
CA ASN A 182 31.80 -1.55 11.65
C ASN A 182 32.99 -2.14 12.42
N ALA A 183 32.84 -2.36 13.73
CA ALA A 183 33.89 -2.98 14.54
C ALA A 183 34.27 -4.39 14.03
N GLN A 184 33.29 -5.19 13.60
CA GLN A 184 33.53 -6.50 12.99
C GLN A 184 34.27 -6.42 11.65
N GLN A 185 34.07 -5.34 10.88
CA GLN A 185 34.84 -5.11 9.65
C GLN A 185 36.28 -4.72 9.96
N GLU A 186 36.50 -3.82 10.94
CA GLU A 186 37.84 -3.41 11.35
C GLU A 186 38.66 -4.59 11.91
N GLU A 187 38.04 -5.50 12.66
CA GLU A 187 38.69 -6.74 13.13
C GLU A 187 39.03 -7.70 11.98
N ALA A 188 38.18 -7.77 10.95
CA ALA A 188 38.43 -8.61 9.77
C ALA A 188 39.55 -8.04 8.89
N GLU A 189 39.63 -6.72 8.74
CA GLU A 189 40.68 -6.03 7.99
C GLU A 189 42.01 -6.01 8.76
N GLY A 190 41.97 -5.84 10.09
CA GLY A 190 43.14 -5.88 10.97
C GLY A 190 43.78 -7.26 11.09
N GLY A 191 42.99 -8.34 10.98
CA GLY A 191 43.47 -9.72 10.98
C GLY A 191 44.18 -10.14 9.69
N GLU A 192 43.89 -9.49 8.55
CA GLU A 192 44.60 -9.72 7.28
C GLU A 192 45.92 -8.92 7.19
N GLY A 193 46.06 -7.84 7.96
CA GLY A 193 47.27 -7.00 8.00
C GLY A 193 48.46 -7.60 8.76
N GLU A 194 48.26 -8.50 9.73
CA GLU A 194 49.35 -9.09 10.53
C GLU A 194 50.02 -10.30 9.87
N GLN A 195 49.44 -10.89 8.81
CA GLN A 195 50.07 -11.98 8.03
C GLN A 195 50.80 -11.49 6.78
N GLY A 196 50.74 -10.20 6.44
CA GLY A 196 51.46 -9.59 5.32
C GLY A 196 52.77 -8.86 5.70
N ALA A 197 53.06 -8.65 6.98
CA ALA A 197 54.20 -7.85 7.44
C ALA A 197 55.54 -8.62 7.51
N ALA A 198 55.73 -9.58 6.61
CA ALA A 198 57.00 -10.28 6.45
C ALA A 198 57.41 -10.49 4.98
N ASP A 199 56.90 -9.70 4.03
CA ASP A 199 57.52 -9.61 2.71
C ASP A 199 57.01 -8.39 1.95
N ASN A 200 57.75 -7.28 2.01
CA ASN A 200 58.05 -6.38 0.90
C ASN A 200 58.52 -5.04 1.45
N GLY A 201 59.77 -4.72 1.11
CA GLY A 201 60.29 -3.38 1.23
C GLY A 201 59.56 -2.42 0.29
N ASP A 202 59.99 -1.16 0.39
CA ASP A 202 59.85 -0.14 -0.66
C ASP A 202 58.42 0.25 -1.08
N GLY A 203 57.79 1.06 -0.23
CA GLY A 203 56.56 1.80 -0.59
C GLY A 203 56.31 3.01 0.31
N VAL A 204 57.27 3.95 0.38
CA VAL A 204 57.06 5.27 0.99
C VAL A 204 56.01 6.03 0.16
N TRP A 205 54.78 6.10 0.68
CA TRP A 205 53.73 6.98 0.19
C TRP A 205 53.75 8.30 1.00
N PRO A 206 53.80 9.48 0.36
CA PRO A 206 53.86 10.74 1.08
C PRO A 206 52.48 11.16 1.65
N PRO A 207 52.44 11.96 2.73
CA PRO A 207 51.17 12.46 3.28
C PRO A 207 50.52 13.48 2.31
N PRO A 208 49.18 13.55 2.24
CA PRO A 208 48.51 14.55 1.42
C PRO A 208 48.79 15.96 1.95
N GLU A 209 49.39 16.79 1.10
CA GLU A 209 49.52 18.22 1.29
C GLU A 209 48.12 18.84 1.47
N ARG A 210 47.95 19.65 2.53
CA ARG A 210 46.81 20.56 2.63
C ARG A 210 47.15 21.84 1.88
N PRO A 211 46.28 22.30 0.96
CA PRO A 211 46.18 23.73 0.73
C PRO A 211 44.72 24.17 0.84
N PHE A 212 44.33 24.63 2.04
CA PHE A 212 43.34 25.69 2.14
C PHE A 212 43.91 26.77 3.05
N SER A 213 44.51 27.75 2.40
CA SER A 213 44.79 29.09 2.90
C SER A 213 43.48 29.85 3.11
N VAL A 214 43.36 30.48 4.30
CA VAL A 214 42.58 31.68 4.70
C VAL A 214 41.16 31.82 4.17
#